data_AF-A0A7S3PQZ1-F1
#
_entry.id   AF-A0A7S3PQZ1-F1
#
_cell.length_a   1.000
_cell.length_b   1.000
_cell.length_c   1.000
_cell.angle_alpha   90.00
_cell.angle_beta   90.00
_cell.angle_gamma   90.00
#
_symmetry.space_group_name_H-M   'P 1'
#
loop_
_entity.id
_entity.type
_entity.pdbx_description
1 polymer ?
#
loop_
_entity_poly.entity_id
_entity_poly.type
_entity_poly.pdbx_seq_one_letter_code
_entity_poly.pdbx_strand_id
1 'polypeptide(L)'
;MENRDDYNDSSSPFPPKSIFGKLDFSQAKIRLNKVASEKQSIRDKPRHKELLGNEEENDRLRDYTFQAGLDEWYDKLKHNTFESEFVPIKAEEAKAIVSHWYKRGNISDYIGDMPKSLLPLTERIEQAITKNSWSDRGAFIKLSTRSPKDSETLLSKAKSRYKTRINTLRKQPSEREKKILYCEELVAAAAVHSGHEAISILLDSWRVIQDLESAFEEDGKPVYPLSVVVRKWDTRVTPQTEFRAFIWGGKLTCIGQYWHFLHLPELKDIKHEIAEDCCRFYEDHLKESMPVPNAMLDLAWLGPGQVLLIEINPLQEGMGDVAVSTGLFDFENKKDKAVLTGKAPFEIRLRIEDEGGEKGYSKMGYELKKMIDQAE
;
A
#
# COMPACT_ATOMS: atom_id res chain seq x y z
N MET A 1 40.87 4.46 -9.50
CA MET A 1 40.76 5.79 -10.14
C MET A 1 39.33 5.90 -10.62
N GLU A 2 38.60 6.75 -9.92
CA GLU A 2 37.16 6.94 -9.97
C GLU A 2 36.78 7.70 -11.24
N ASN A 3 35.74 7.25 -11.94
CA ASN A 3 34.92 8.11 -12.79
C ASN A 3 33.56 8.21 -12.10
N ARG A 4 33.32 9.35 -11.46
CA ARG A 4 31.99 9.81 -11.04
C ARG A 4 31.46 10.66 -12.19
N ASP A 5 30.39 10.21 -12.81
CA ASP A 5 29.64 11.01 -13.77
C ASP A 5 28.73 11.97 -13.02
N ASP A 6 29.00 13.26 -13.22
CA ASP A 6 28.22 14.39 -12.74
C ASP A 6 26.86 14.43 -13.46
N TYR A 7 25.80 14.00 -12.77
CA TYR A 7 24.42 14.35 -13.12
C TYR A 7 24.06 15.68 -12.46
N ASN A 8 24.26 16.76 -13.21
CA ASN A 8 23.85 18.11 -12.82
C ASN A 8 22.70 18.54 -13.73
N ASP A 9 21.48 18.06 -13.44
CA ASP A 9 20.26 18.54 -14.09
C ASP A 9 19.60 19.61 -13.22
N SER A 10 19.86 20.87 -13.58
CA SER A 10 19.36 22.07 -12.89
C SER A 10 18.36 22.79 -13.80
N SER A 11 17.16 22.25 -13.92
CA SER A 11 15.99 23.03 -14.39
C SER A 11 14.67 22.40 -13.96
N SER A 12 14.34 22.53 -12.67
CA SER A 12 13.02 22.14 -12.18
C SER A 12 12.03 23.30 -12.35
N PRO A 13 10.89 23.13 -13.05
CA PRO A 13 9.91 24.17 -13.30
C PRO A 13 8.85 24.16 -12.19
N PHE A 14 9.20 24.54 -10.97
CA PHE A 14 8.19 24.73 -9.93
C PHE A 14 7.80 26.21 -9.80
N PRO A 15 6.49 26.52 -9.76
CA PRO A 15 6.01 27.89 -9.58
C PRO A 15 6.37 28.42 -8.17
N PRO A 16 6.46 29.75 -7.99
CA PRO A 16 6.79 30.37 -6.71
C PRO A 16 5.74 30.07 -5.62
N LYS A 17 6.23 29.88 -4.38
CA LYS A 17 5.55 29.43 -3.16
C LYS A 17 4.34 30.26 -2.63
N SER A 18 3.63 31.08 -3.41
CA SER A 18 2.81 32.17 -2.83
C SER A 18 1.30 32.18 -3.06
N ILE A 19 0.59 31.05 -3.18
CA ILE A 19 -0.88 31.06 -3.31
C ILE A 19 -1.63 30.36 -2.15
N PHE A 20 -0.93 29.78 -1.17
CA PHE A 20 -1.62 29.34 0.04
C PHE A 20 -1.98 30.55 0.92
N GLY A 21 -3.27 30.87 0.99
CA GLY A 21 -3.81 31.53 2.17
C GLY A 21 -3.36 30.72 3.38
N LYS A 22 -2.43 31.30 4.16
CA LYS A 22 -1.69 30.62 5.24
C LYS A 22 -2.58 29.62 5.97
N LEU A 23 -2.44 28.33 5.67
CA LEU A 23 -2.87 27.30 6.59
C LEU A 23 -2.03 27.55 7.84
N ASP A 24 -2.69 28.06 8.89
CA ASP A 24 -2.02 28.40 10.13
C ASP A 24 -1.68 27.10 10.88
N PHE A 25 -0.56 26.49 10.49
CA PHE A 25 -0.02 25.31 11.17
C PHE A 25 0.41 25.62 12.61
N SER A 26 0.44 26.89 13.04
CA SER A 26 0.66 27.22 14.46
C SER A 26 -0.48 26.74 15.36
N GLN A 27 -1.66 26.45 14.79
CA GLN A 27 -2.78 25.83 15.51
C GLN A 27 -2.87 24.30 15.36
N ALA A 28 -1.99 23.67 14.58
CA ALA A 28 -1.95 22.22 14.47
C ALA A 28 -1.58 21.62 15.84
N LYS A 29 -2.58 21.10 16.56
CA LYS A 29 -2.36 20.50 17.88
C LYS A 29 -1.53 19.23 17.72
N ILE A 30 -0.30 19.27 18.24
CA ILE A 30 0.52 18.08 18.41
C ILE A 30 -0.14 17.23 19.50
N ARG A 31 -0.78 16.13 19.11
CA ARG A 31 -1.27 15.12 20.04
C ARG A 31 -0.36 13.89 20.00
N LEU A 32 0.22 13.60 21.16
CA LEU A 32 0.96 12.37 21.41
C LEU A 32 -0.09 11.33 21.86
N ASN A 33 -0.37 10.34 21.02
CA ASN A 33 -1.29 9.26 21.38
C ASN A 33 -0.52 7.97 21.61
N LYS A 34 -0.77 7.30 22.73
CA LYS A 34 -0.59 5.84 22.82
C LYS A 34 -1.64 5.21 21.92
N VAL A 35 -1.23 4.39 20.97
CA VAL A 35 -2.15 3.65 20.10
C VAL A 35 -2.98 2.69 20.95
N ALA A 36 -4.29 2.65 20.70
CA ALA A 36 -5.19 1.72 21.34
C ALA A 36 -4.75 0.28 20.98
N SER A 37 -4.58 -0.58 21.98
CA SER A 37 -4.24 -1.98 21.76
C SER A 37 -5.41 -2.69 21.06
N GLU A 38 -5.23 -3.05 19.80
CA GLU A 38 -6.22 -3.75 18.98
C GLU A 38 -6.24 -5.24 19.37
N LYS A 39 -7.33 -5.71 20.00
CA LYS A 39 -7.56 -7.15 20.22
C LYS A 39 -8.39 -7.69 19.06
N GLN A 40 -7.74 -8.26 18.03
CA GLN A 40 -8.43 -8.89 16.90
C GLN A 40 -8.13 -10.41 16.85
N SER A 41 -9.17 -11.22 16.90
CA SER A 41 -9.13 -12.68 16.71
C SER A 41 -9.13 -13.01 15.21
N ILE A 42 -8.12 -13.75 14.72
CA ILE A 42 -7.95 -14.10 13.30
C ILE A 42 -8.74 -15.37 12.91
N ARG A 43 -9.36 -16.07 13.87
CA ARG A 43 -9.72 -17.48 13.62
C ARG A 43 -11.06 -17.75 12.94
N ASP A 44 -11.92 -16.76 12.81
CA ASP A 44 -13.16 -16.92 12.04
C ASP A 44 -13.07 -15.99 10.82
N LYS A 45 -12.59 -16.52 9.68
CA LYS A 45 -12.68 -15.84 8.39
C LYS A 45 -14.16 -15.68 8.07
N PRO A 46 -14.75 -14.48 8.13
CA PRO A 46 -16.14 -14.31 7.73
C PRO A 46 -16.22 -14.72 6.27
N ARG A 47 -17.16 -15.59 5.92
CA ARG A 47 -17.51 -15.75 4.50
C ARG A 47 -17.99 -14.38 4.05
N HIS A 48 -17.40 -13.85 2.99
CA HIS A 48 -17.73 -12.54 2.40
C HIS A 48 -19.23 -12.37 2.08
N LYS A 49 -19.99 -13.48 2.05
CA LYS A 49 -21.46 -13.50 1.90
C LYS A 49 -22.24 -12.93 3.10
N GLU A 50 -21.61 -12.63 4.23
CA GLU A 50 -22.25 -11.97 5.38
C GLU A 50 -21.62 -10.60 5.69
N LEU A 51 -21.33 -9.80 4.66
CA LEU A 51 -21.36 -8.35 4.87
C LEU A 51 -22.79 -8.00 5.28
N LEU A 52 -22.94 -7.39 6.46
CA LEU A 52 -24.19 -7.19 7.22
C LEU A 52 -25.25 -6.32 6.52
N GLY A 53 -25.08 -6.02 5.24
CA GLY A 53 -25.97 -5.21 4.41
C GLY A 53 -26.84 -6.04 3.46
N ASN A 54 -27.81 -5.38 2.83
CA ASN A 54 -28.55 -5.98 1.72
C ASN A 54 -27.68 -6.04 0.45
N GLU A 55 -28.13 -6.78 -0.57
CA GLU A 55 -27.41 -6.95 -1.85
C GLU A 55 -27.05 -5.60 -2.50
N GLU A 56 -27.96 -4.63 -2.43
CA GLU A 56 -27.76 -3.27 -2.95
C GLU A 56 -26.62 -2.52 -2.24
N GLU A 57 -26.47 -2.66 -0.92
CA GLU A 57 -25.36 -2.07 -0.17
C GLU A 57 -24.02 -2.72 -0.53
N ASN A 58 -24.00 -4.05 -0.71
CA ASN A 58 -22.81 -4.77 -1.15
C ASN A 58 -22.37 -4.34 -2.56
N ASP A 59 -23.32 -4.18 -3.48
CA ASP A 59 -23.04 -3.68 -4.83
C ASP A 59 -22.49 -2.25 -4.80
N ARG A 60 -23.07 -1.37 -3.98
CA ARG A 60 -22.56 0.01 -3.79
C ARG A 60 -21.13 0.03 -3.23
N LEU A 61 -20.83 -0.82 -2.25
CA LEU A 61 -19.49 -0.93 -1.67
C LEU A 61 -18.48 -1.45 -2.68
N ARG A 62 -18.90 -2.40 -3.52
CA ARG A 62 -18.09 -2.94 -4.61
C ARG A 62 -17.81 -1.87 -5.66
N ASP A 63 -18.84 -1.17 -6.15
CA ASP A 63 -18.69 -0.04 -7.07
C ASP A 63 -17.71 1.01 -6.54
N TYR A 64 -17.88 1.40 -5.28
CA TYR A 64 -17.02 2.39 -4.63
C TYR A 64 -15.56 1.92 -4.53
N THR A 65 -15.33 0.63 -4.29
CA THR A 65 -13.99 0.02 -4.27
C THR A 65 -13.33 0.07 -5.64
N PHE A 66 -14.05 -0.30 -6.71
CA PHE A 66 -13.50 -0.27 -8.07
C PHE A 66 -13.34 1.14 -8.62
N GLN A 67 -14.19 2.11 -8.22
CA GLN A 67 -14.00 3.54 -8.53
C GLN A 67 -12.69 4.12 -7.98
N ALA A 68 -12.18 3.58 -6.87
CA ALA A 68 -10.88 3.93 -6.32
C ALA A 68 -9.70 3.18 -7.01
N GLY A 69 -10.01 2.21 -7.86
CA GLY A 69 -9.03 1.40 -8.60
C GLY A 69 -8.19 2.22 -9.57
N LEU A 70 -6.97 1.76 -9.80
CA LEU A 70 -5.97 2.49 -10.58
C LEU A 70 -6.43 2.79 -12.02
N ASP A 71 -7.14 1.87 -12.66
CA ASP A 71 -7.67 2.02 -14.02
C ASP A 71 -8.58 3.25 -14.18
N GLU A 72 -9.22 3.71 -13.10
CA GLU A 72 -10.17 4.84 -13.12
C GLU A 72 -9.50 6.21 -13.04
N TRP A 73 -8.32 6.28 -12.43
CA TRP A 73 -7.66 7.55 -12.12
C TRP A 73 -6.27 7.71 -12.74
N TYR A 74 -5.64 6.63 -13.22
CA TYR A 74 -4.27 6.67 -13.70
C TYR A 74 -4.07 7.71 -14.81
N ASP A 75 -4.90 7.72 -15.86
CA ASP A 75 -4.70 8.66 -16.98
C ASP A 75 -4.76 10.14 -16.55
N LYS A 76 -5.59 10.46 -15.55
CA LYS A 76 -5.74 11.82 -15.01
C LYS A 76 -4.58 12.21 -14.10
N LEU A 77 -3.89 11.24 -13.50
CA LEU A 77 -2.89 11.44 -12.46
C LEU A 77 -1.52 10.84 -12.77
N LYS A 78 -1.28 10.33 -13.99
CA LYS A 78 -0.05 9.61 -14.37
C LYS A 78 1.25 10.39 -14.15
N HIS A 79 1.18 11.72 -14.18
CA HIS A 79 2.34 12.60 -13.91
C HIS A 79 2.64 12.75 -12.41
N ASN A 80 1.71 12.35 -11.56
CA ASN A 80 1.78 12.46 -10.10
C ASN A 80 1.89 11.09 -9.42
N THR A 81 2.12 10.02 -10.19
CA THR A 81 2.28 8.64 -9.70
C THR A 81 3.40 7.94 -10.46
N PHE A 82 3.60 6.65 -10.19
CA PHE A 82 4.59 5.83 -10.84
C PHE A 82 4.11 5.40 -12.22
N GLU A 83 5.03 5.45 -13.18
CA GLU A 83 4.83 4.88 -14.51
C GLU A 83 4.34 3.43 -14.41
N SER A 84 3.22 3.13 -15.08
CA SER A 84 2.52 1.86 -14.98
C SER A 84 1.98 1.42 -16.34
N GLU A 85 1.99 0.11 -16.57
CA GLU A 85 1.34 -0.59 -17.68
C GLU A 85 0.21 -1.48 -17.14
N PHE A 86 -0.84 -1.66 -17.94
CA PHE A 86 -2.03 -2.40 -17.55
C PHE A 86 -2.16 -3.63 -18.44
N VAL A 87 -2.17 -4.81 -17.81
CA VAL A 87 -2.35 -6.09 -18.48
C VAL A 87 -3.74 -6.62 -18.11
N PRO A 88 -4.76 -6.49 -19.00
CA PRO A 88 -6.12 -6.91 -18.68
C PRO A 88 -6.20 -8.40 -18.37
N ILE A 89 -6.93 -8.75 -17.32
CA ILE A 89 -7.15 -10.14 -16.92
C ILE A 89 -8.38 -10.69 -17.65
N LYS A 90 -8.23 -11.84 -18.30
CA LYS A 90 -9.35 -12.53 -18.95
C LYS A 90 -10.11 -13.41 -17.95
N ALA A 91 -11.37 -13.71 -18.25
CA ALA A 91 -12.22 -14.53 -17.40
C ALA A 91 -11.61 -15.92 -17.10
N GLU A 92 -11.03 -16.58 -18.10
CA GLU A 92 -10.37 -17.88 -17.93
C GLU A 92 -9.11 -17.80 -17.07
N GLU A 93 -8.38 -16.68 -17.10
CA GLU A 93 -7.19 -16.44 -16.29
C GLU A 93 -7.59 -16.18 -14.83
N ALA A 94 -8.60 -15.34 -14.61
CA ALA A 94 -9.17 -15.09 -13.28
C ALA A 94 -9.65 -16.40 -12.63
N LYS A 95 -10.44 -17.21 -13.37
CA LYS A 95 -10.90 -18.53 -12.92
C LYS A 95 -9.74 -19.46 -12.59
N ALA A 96 -8.67 -19.45 -13.39
CA ALA A 96 -7.50 -20.28 -13.13
C ALA A 96 -6.74 -19.86 -11.86
N ILE A 97 -6.59 -18.56 -11.59
CA ILE A 97 -5.97 -18.03 -10.37
C ILE A 97 -6.80 -18.44 -9.14
N VAL A 98 -8.11 -18.16 -9.15
CA VAL A 98 -9.03 -18.50 -8.05
C VAL A 98 -9.04 -20.02 -7.80
N SER A 99 -9.14 -20.82 -8.86
CA SER A 99 -9.11 -22.28 -8.77
C SER A 99 -7.79 -22.81 -8.19
N HIS A 100 -6.66 -22.21 -8.56
CA HIS A 100 -5.36 -22.61 -8.04
C HIS A 100 -5.27 -22.34 -6.53
N TRP A 101 -5.69 -21.16 -6.08
CA TRP A 101 -5.68 -20.79 -4.66
C TRP A 101 -6.54 -21.74 -3.81
N TYR A 102 -7.75 -22.06 -4.27
CA TYR A 102 -8.61 -23.02 -3.55
C TYR A 102 -8.04 -24.44 -3.54
N LYS A 103 -7.40 -24.89 -4.64
CA LYS A 103 -6.74 -26.21 -4.70
C LYS A 103 -5.55 -26.32 -3.78
N ARG A 104 -4.78 -25.23 -3.61
CA ARG A 104 -3.69 -25.15 -2.65
C ARG A 104 -4.17 -25.38 -1.22
N GLY A 105 -5.35 -24.85 -0.87
CA GLY A 105 -5.93 -24.99 0.46
C GLY A 105 -4.99 -24.46 1.56
N ASN A 106 -4.93 -25.15 2.70
CA ASN A 106 -4.01 -24.82 3.80
C ASN A 106 -2.66 -25.55 3.70
N ILE A 107 -2.30 -26.09 2.54
CA ILE A 107 -1.04 -26.82 2.37
C ILE A 107 0.09 -25.79 2.26
N SER A 108 0.78 -25.54 3.37
CA SER A 108 1.88 -24.56 3.48
C SER A 108 2.99 -24.83 2.47
N ASP A 109 3.19 -26.11 2.10
CA ASP A 109 4.29 -26.55 1.27
C ASP A 109 3.86 -26.85 -0.18
N TYR A 110 2.70 -26.36 -0.60
CA TYR A 110 2.22 -26.55 -1.97
C TYR A 110 3.06 -25.72 -2.94
N ILE A 111 4.12 -26.32 -3.45
CA ILE A 111 4.84 -25.88 -4.65
C ILE A 111 4.15 -26.55 -5.83
N GLY A 112 2.90 -26.17 -6.09
CA GLY A 112 2.23 -26.58 -7.31
C GLY A 112 2.84 -25.86 -8.51
N ASP A 113 2.97 -26.57 -9.62
CA ASP A 113 3.32 -25.93 -10.89
C ASP A 113 2.28 -24.83 -11.21
N MET A 114 2.77 -23.70 -11.74
CA MET A 114 1.91 -22.65 -12.27
C MET A 114 0.95 -23.28 -13.31
N PRO A 115 -0.36 -23.03 -13.22
CA PRO A 115 -1.32 -23.54 -14.20
C PRO A 115 -0.91 -23.14 -15.62
N LYS A 116 -0.78 -24.11 -16.53
CA LYS A 116 -0.41 -23.85 -17.93
C LYS A 116 -1.35 -22.84 -18.63
N SER A 117 -2.60 -22.77 -18.18
CA SER A 117 -3.58 -21.78 -18.66
C SER A 117 -3.20 -20.33 -18.35
N LEU A 118 -2.27 -20.08 -17.43
CA LEU A 118 -1.77 -18.75 -17.10
C LEU A 118 -0.52 -18.33 -17.87
N LEU A 119 0.10 -19.22 -18.65
CA LEU A 119 1.27 -18.87 -19.46
C LEU A 119 1.04 -17.64 -20.37
N PRO A 120 -0.13 -17.48 -21.04
CA PRO A 120 -0.39 -16.28 -21.83
C PRO A 120 -0.44 -14.99 -21.01
N LEU A 121 -0.93 -15.02 -19.76
CA LEU A 121 -0.91 -13.86 -18.88
C LEU A 121 0.52 -13.57 -18.41
N THR A 122 1.26 -14.60 -18.02
CA THR A 122 2.69 -14.53 -17.64
C THR A 122 3.51 -13.85 -18.73
N GLU A 123 3.33 -14.27 -19.99
CA GLU A 123 4.04 -13.69 -21.15
C GLU A 123 3.67 -12.23 -21.38
N ARG A 124 2.40 -11.84 -21.21
CA ARG A 124 1.98 -10.43 -21.34
C ARG A 124 2.57 -9.54 -20.24
N ILE A 125 2.68 -10.06 -19.02
CA ILE A 125 3.35 -9.35 -17.91
C ILE A 125 4.86 -9.23 -18.18
N GLU A 126 5.50 -10.32 -18.63
CA GLU A 126 6.92 -10.31 -19.04
C GLU A 126 7.18 -9.26 -20.13
N GLN A 127 6.31 -9.19 -21.13
CA GLN A 127 6.39 -8.18 -22.19
C GLN A 127 6.26 -6.76 -21.61
N ALA A 128 5.38 -6.51 -20.65
CA ALA A 128 5.23 -5.20 -20.02
C ALA A 128 6.48 -4.79 -19.22
N ILE A 129 7.12 -5.74 -18.51
CA ILE A 129 8.37 -5.50 -17.76
C ILE A 129 9.53 -5.19 -18.73
N THR A 130 9.69 -6.03 -19.76
CA THR A 130 10.82 -5.93 -20.71
C THR A 130 10.70 -4.72 -21.64
N LYS A 131 9.51 -4.42 -22.15
CA LYS A 131 9.24 -3.24 -23.02
C LYS A 131 9.72 -1.94 -22.39
N ASN A 132 9.58 -1.80 -21.07
CA ASN A 132 9.94 -0.58 -20.35
C ASN A 132 11.36 -0.61 -19.74
N SER A 133 12.17 -1.63 -20.08
CA SER A 133 13.52 -1.81 -19.52
C SER A 133 13.53 -1.85 -17.99
N TRP A 134 12.47 -2.39 -17.38
CA TRP A 134 12.37 -2.51 -15.93
C TRP A 134 12.98 -3.80 -15.41
N SER A 135 13.43 -4.71 -16.28
CA SER A 135 14.02 -5.99 -15.89
C SER A 135 15.22 -5.86 -14.94
N ASP A 136 16.03 -4.80 -15.04
CA ASP A 136 17.22 -4.63 -14.19
C ASP A 136 16.89 -4.11 -12.77
N ARG A 137 15.89 -3.21 -12.67
CA ARG A 137 15.47 -2.62 -11.39
C ARG A 137 14.29 -3.34 -10.75
N GLY A 138 13.61 -4.17 -11.52
CA GLY A 138 12.34 -4.80 -11.21
C GLY A 138 11.12 -3.93 -11.51
N ALA A 139 9.95 -4.54 -11.35
CA ALA A 139 8.64 -3.91 -11.36
C ALA A 139 7.89 -4.26 -10.07
N PHE A 140 6.95 -3.41 -9.68
CA PHE A 140 5.95 -3.73 -8.66
C PHE A 140 4.67 -4.24 -9.34
N ILE A 141 4.07 -5.29 -8.79
CA ILE A 141 2.85 -5.89 -9.33
C ILE A 141 1.71 -5.72 -8.35
N LYS A 142 0.56 -5.26 -8.85
CA LYS A 142 -0.70 -5.25 -8.12
C LYS A 142 -1.88 -5.52 -9.06
N LEU A 143 -3.06 -5.76 -8.50
CA LEU A 143 -4.30 -5.61 -9.27
C LEU A 143 -4.67 -4.13 -9.35
N SER A 144 -5.62 -3.76 -10.20
CA SER A 144 -6.20 -2.41 -10.27
C SER A 144 -6.54 -1.83 -8.90
N THR A 145 -7.12 -2.65 -8.04
CA THR A 145 -7.62 -2.30 -6.71
C THR A 145 -6.51 -2.37 -5.66
N ARG A 146 -6.01 -3.57 -5.34
CA ARG A 146 -5.11 -3.79 -4.19
C ARG A 146 -3.81 -4.50 -4.55
N SER A 147 -2.81 -4.29 -3.70
CA SER A 147 -1.52 -4.97 -3.77
C SER A 147 -1.51 -6.32 -3.00
N PRO A 148 -0.78 -7.35 -3.49
CA PRO A 148 -0.71 -8.68 -2.89
C PRO A 148 0.21 -8.75 -1.65
N LYS A 149 0.02 -7.84 -0.68
CA LYS A 149 0.91 -7.68 0.49
C LYS A 149 0.90 -8.88 1.44
N ASP A 150 -0.04 -9.80 1.25
CA ASP A 150 -0.23 -11.05 2.01
C ASP A 150 0.29 -12.30 1.28
N SER A 151 0.92 -12.14 0.11
CA SER A 151 1.55 -13.24 -0.64
C SER A 151 2.61 -13.96 0.18
N GLU A 152 2.49 -15.28 0.31
CA GLU A 152 3.49 -16.10 1.01
C GLU A 152 4.83 -16.14 0.27
N THR A 153 4.81 -16.12 -1.06
CA THR A 153 5.99 -16.01 -1.92
C THR A 153 6.74 -14.71 -1.63
N LEU A 154 6.03 -13.59 -1.57
CA LEU A 154 6.60 -12.28 -1.23
C LEU A 154 7.20 -12.28 0.17
N LEU A 155 6.45 -12.77 1.17
CA LEU A 155 6.90 -12.82 2.56
C LEU A 155 8.12 -13.74 2.75
N SER A 156 8.16 -14.86 2.04
CA SER A 156 9.30 -15.80 2.05
C SER A 156 10.55 -15.17 1.43
N LYS A 157 10.39 -14.45 0.30
CA LYS A 157 11.47 -13.69 -0.33
C LYS A 157 12.01 -12.61 0.61
N ALA A 158 11.14 -11.84 1.27
CA ALA A 158 11.52 -10.85 2.27
C ALA A 158 12.30 -11.47 3.43
N LYS A 159 11.81 -12.58 3.97
CA LYS A 159 12.47 -13.33 5.05
C LYS A 159 13.87 -13.79 4.65
N SER A 160 14.03 -14.36 3.46
CA SER A 160 15.33 -14.80 2.95
C SER A 160 16.33 -13.64 2.85
N ARG A 161 15.89 -12.52 2.25
CA ARG A 161 16.72 -11.31 2.12
C ARG A 161 17.12 -10.72 3.47
N TYR A 162 16.18 -10.66 4.41
CA TYR A 162 16.44 -10.20 5.77
C TYR A 162 17.49 -11.06 6.47
N LYS A 163 17.38 -12.40 6.41
CA LYS A 163 18.40 -13.32 6.96
C LYS A 163 19.78 -13.04 6.40
N THR A 164 19.89 -12.91 5.08
CA THR A 164 21.16 -12.58 4.42
C THR A 164 21.70 -11.25 4.92
N ARG A 165 20.86 -10.21 4.96
CA ARG A 165 21.27 -8.87 5.39
C ARG A 165 21.79 -8.87 6.83
N ILE A 166 21.05 -9.46 7.78
CA ILE A 166 21.45 -9.56 9.19
C ILE A 166 22.79 -10.29 9.35
N ASN A 167 22.98 -11.42 8.65
CA ASN A 167 24.22 -12.20 8.74
C ASN A 167 25.45 -11.48 8.17
N THR A 168 25.26 -10.46 7.33
CA THR A 168 26.35 -9.65 6.78
C THR A 168 26.73 -8.43 7.64
N LEU A 169 25.92 -8.10 8.65
CA LEU A 169 26.19 -6.95 9.51
C LEU A 169 27.34 -7.24 10.48
N ARG A 170 28.29 -6.30 10.57
CA ARG A 170 29.41 -6.38 11.53
C ARG A 170 28.97 -6.23 12.99
N LYS A 171 27.88 -5.50 13.22
CA LYS A 171 27.32 -5.21 14.53
C LYS A 171 25.88 -5.72 14.56
N GLN A 172 25.51 -6.40 15.64
CA GLN A 172 24.14 -6.83 15.85
C GLN A 172 23.21 -5.62 15.97
N PRO A 173 22.16 -5.53 15.15
CA PRO A 173 21.18 -4.45 15.24
C PRO A 173 20.34 -4.59 16.51
N SER A 174 19.90 -3.46 17.05
CA SER A 174 18.85 -3.40 18.07
C SER A 174 17.52 -3.94 17.55
N GLU A 175 16.60 -4.29 18.44
CA GLU A 175 15.26 -4.76 18.08
C GLU A 175 14.48 -3.78 17.18
N ARG A 176 14.67 -2.47 17.39
CA ARG A 176 14.08 -1.45 16.52
C ARG A 176 14.69 -1.50 15.12
N GLU A 177 16.01 -1.56 15.03
CA GLU A 177 16.73 -1.64 13.74
C GLU A 177 16.35 -2.91 12.98
N LYS A 178 16.20 -4.05 13.66
CA LYS A 178 15.71 -5.31 13.06
C LYS A 178 14.35 -5.14 12.39
N LYS A 179 13.40 -4.50 13.07
CA LYS A 179 12.05 -4.23 12.52
C LYS A 179 12.10 -3.35 11.28
N ILE A 180 12.90 -2.29 11.32
CA ILE A 180 13.10 -1.39 10.17
C ILE A 180 13.72 -2.16 9.00
N LEU A 181 14.81 -2.89 9.25
CA LEU A 181 15.50 -3.71 8.24
C LEU A 181 14.56 -4.74 7.60
N TYR A 182 13.74 -5.42 8.38
CA TYR A 182 12.77 -6.37 7.83
C TYR A 182 11.73 -5.67 6.94
N CYS A 183 11.21 -4.51 7.36
CA CYS A 183 10.24 -3.77 6.54
C CYS A 183 10.86 -3.25 5.24
N GLU A 184 12.12 -2.80 5.27
CA GLU A 184 12.86 -2.45 4.06
C GLU A 184 13.01 -3.67 3.13
N GLU A 185 13.34 -4.85 3.66
CA GLU A 185 13.42 -6.07 2.85
C GLU A 185 12.06 -6.55 2.36
N LEU A 186 10.98 -6.27 3.10
CA LEU A 186 9.62 -6.55 2.67
C LEU A 186 9.23 -5.69 1.47
N VAL A 187 9.54 -4.38 1.52
CA VAL A 187 9.38 -3.48 0.38
C VAL A 187 10.24 -3.99 -0.79
N ALA A 188 11.54 -4.20 -0.59
CA ALA A 188 12.44 -4.67 -1.65
C ALA A 188 12.04 -6.02 -2.26
N ALA A 189 11.45 -6.93 -1.47
CA ALA A 189 10.99 -8.23 -1.96
C ALA A 189 9.82 -8.13 -2.94
N ALA A 190 9.04 -7.04 -2.88
CA ALA A 190 7.90 -6.81 -3.77
C ALA A 190 8.32 -6.50 -5.22
N ALA A 191 9.59 -6.19 -5.46
CA ALA A 191 10.15 -6.04 -6.80
C ALA A 191 10.24 -7.40 -7.51
N VAL A 192 9.58 -7.54 -8.65
CA VAL A 192 9.65 -8.72 -9.52
C VAL A 192 10.48 -8.43 -10.77
N HIS A 193 11.16 -9.44 -11.29
CA HIS A 193 12.04 -9.30 -12.48
C HIS A 193 11.57 -10.13 -13.67
N SER A 194 10.46 -10.87 -13.52
CA SER A 194 9.85 -11.64 -14.59
C SER A 194 8.33 -11.76 -14.40
N GLY A 195 7.61 -12.09 -15.48
CA GLY A 195 6.21 -12.45 -15.43
C GLY A 195 5.97 -13.69 -14.56
N HIS A 196 6.93 -14.61 -14.48
CA HIS A 196 6.81 -15.78 -13.60
C HIS A 196 6.79 -15.37 -12.13
N GLU A 197 7.75 -14.55 -11.69
CA GLU A 197 7.76 -14.00 -10.32
C GLU A 197 6.46 -13.25 -10.00
N ALA A 198 5.97 -12.46 -10.96
CA ALA A 198 4.71 -11.73 -10.83
C ALA A 198 3.52 -12.66 -10.56
N ILE A 199 3.31 -13.68 -11.39
CA ILE A 199 2.19 -14.61 -11.23
C ILE A 199 2.32 -15.44 -9.96
N SER A 200 3.53 -15.86 -9.56
CA SER A 200 3.74 -16.58 -8.31
C SER A 200 3.24 -15.78 -7.09
N ILE A 201 3.50 -14.47 -7.04
CA ILE A 201 3.01 -13.59 -5.97
C ILE A 201 1.49 -13.41 -6.00
N LEU A 202 0.89 -13.36 -7.20
CA LEU A 202 -0.57 -13.21 -7.32
C LEU A 202 -1.32 -14.50 -6.93
N LEU A 203 -0.77 -15.68 -7.25
CA LEU A 203 -1.41 -16.98 -7.02
C LEU A 203 -1.61 -17.33 -5.54
N ASP A 204 -0.86 -16.72 -4.63
CA ASP A 204 -0.92 -17.01 -3.20
C ASP A 204 -1.38 -15.84 -2.31
N SER A 205 -1.86 -14.75 -2.93
CA SER A 205 -2.44 -13.63 -2.20
C SER A 205 -3.95 -13.82 -2.04
N TRP A 206 -4.44 -13.84 -0.80
CA TRP A 206 -5.87 -13.86 -0.53
C TRP A 206 -6.55 -12.56 -0.95
N ARG A 207 -5.88 -11.40 -0.81
CA ARG A 207 -6.37 -10.12 -1.32
C ARG A 207 -6.67 -10.15 -2.82
N VAL A 208 -5.79 -10.79 -3.60
CA VAL A 208 -5.98 -10.98 -5.05
C VAL A 208 -7.21 -11.81 -5.34
N ILE A 209 -7.42 -12.91 -4.59
CA ILE A 209 -8.60 -13.76 -4.78
C ILE A 209 -9.89 -12.99 -4.50
N GLN A 210 -9.95 -12.26 -3.39
CA GLN A 210 -11.13 -11.44 -3.07
C GLN A 210 -11.47 -10.43 -4.16
N ASP A 211 -10.47 -9.77 -4.73
CA ASP A 211 -10.67 -8.80 -5.81
C ASP A 211 -11.15 -9.49 -7.10
N LEU A 212 -10.60 -10.66 -7.43
CA LEU A 212 -11.04 -11.45 -8.58
C LEU A 212 -12.48 -11.97 -8.41
N GLU A 213 -12.84 -12.46 -7.23
CA GLU A 213 -14.22 -12.90 -6.95
C GLU A 213 -15.22 -11.74 -6.97
N SER A 214 -14.77 -10.52 -6.64
CA SER A 214 -15.60 -9.32 -6.72
C SER A 214 -15.71 -8.78 -8.15
N ALA A 215 -14.67 -8.96 -8.97
CA ALA A 215 -14.62 -8.44 -10.33
C ALA A 215 -15.38 -9.29 -11.37
N PHE A 216 -15.71 -10.55 -11.05
CA PHE A 216 -16.29 -11.50 -11.99
C PHE A 216 -17.54 -12.19 -11.39
N GLU A 217 -18.57 -12.36 -12.22
CA GLU A 217 -19.74 -13.18 -11.89
C GLU A 217 -19.39 -14.68 -11.82
N GLU A 218 -20.28 -15.49 -11.25
CA GLU A 218 -20.11 -16.96 -11.18
C GLU A 218 -19.95 -17.62 -12.57
N ASP A 219 -20.60 -17.07 -13.60
CA ASP A 219 -20.45 -17.53 -14.99
C ASP A 219 -19.12 -17.08 -15.64
N GLY A 220 -18.35 -16.23 -14.96
CA GLY A 220 -17.09 -15.65 -15.41
C GLY A 220 -17.23 -14.37 -16.21
N LYS A 221 -18.43 -13.79 -16.34
CA LYS A 221 -18.59 -12.49 -16.97
C LYS A 221 -17.91 -11.42 -16.11
N PRO A 222 -17.02 -10.59 -16.65
CA PRO A 222 -16.45 -9.47 -15.89
C PRO A 222 -17.55 -8.46 -15.56
N VAL A 223 -17.66 -8.11 -14.29
CA VAL A 223 -18.51 -7.03 -13.77
C VAL A 223 -17.74 -5.71 -13.82
N TYR A 224 -16.44 -5.76 -13.48
CA TYR A 224 -15.54 -4.62 -13.52
C TYR A 224 -14.32 -4.93 -14.37
N PRO A 225 -13.76 -3.92 -15.08
CA PRO A 225 -12.45 -4.06 -15.68
C PRO A 225 -11.41 -4.28 -14.58
N LEU A 226 -10.60 -5.33 -14.73
CA LEU A 226 -9.53 -5.64 -13.79
C LEU A 226 -8.26 -5.99 -14.57
N SER A 227 -7.18 -5.34 -14.19
CA SER A 227 -5.87 -5.46 -14.80
C SER A 227 -4.85 -5.93 -13.77
N VAL A 228 -3.86 -6.68 -14.22
CA VAL A 228 -2.56 -6.72 -13.53
C VAL A 228 -1.82 -5.44 -13.91
N VAL A 229 -1.55 -4.62 -12.92
CA VAL A 229 -0.77 -3.40 -13.06
C VAL A 229 0.70 -3.74 -12.88
N VAL A 230 1.49 -3.49 -13.92
CA VAL A 230 2.95 -3.59 -13.89
C VAL A 230 3.50 -2.19 -13.74
N ARG A 231 4.03 -1.88 -12.56
CA ARG A 231 4.46 -0.53 -12.17
C ARG A 231 5.97 -0.47 -12.04
N LYS A 232 6.57 0.64 -12.49
CA LYS A 232 7.99 0.91 -12.32
C LYS A 232 8.40 0.81 -10.85
N TRP A 233 9.44 0.02 -10.57
CA TRP A 233 10.03 -0.04 -9.24
C TRP A 233 10.83 1.23 -8.94
N ASP A 234 10.56 1.85 -7.79
CA ASP A 234 11.30 3.01 -7.29
C ASP A 234 11.90 2.70 -5.92
N THR A 235 13.22 2.53 -5.90
CA THR A 235 13.98 2.19 -4.69
C THR A 235 13.99 3.30 -3.63
N ARG A 236 13.52 4.51 -3.97
CA ARG A 236 13.39 5.61 -3.01
C ARG A 236 12.18 5.45 -2.12
N VAL A 237 11.20 4.61 -2.51
CA VAL A 237 10.05 4.29 -1.65
C VAL A 237 10.52 3.31 -0.58
N THR A 238 10.67 3.82 0.63
CA THR A 238 11.04 3.05 1.83
C THR A 238 10.01 3.29 2.94
N PRO A 239 10.05 2.50 4.04
CA PRO A 239 9.12 2.69 5.14
C PRO A 239 9.07 4.09 5.74
N GLN A 240 10.17 4.83 5.66
CA GLN A 240 10.32 6.22 6.13
C GLN A 240 9.62 7.24 5.22
N THR A 241 9.45 6.91 3.94
CA THR A 241 8.91 7.83 2.93
C THR A 241 7.41 7.66 2.71
N GLU A 242 6.80 6.59 3.25
CA GLU A 242 5.39 6.28 3.01
C GLU A 242 4.45 6.85 4.09
N PHE A 243 3.44 7.58 3.62
CA PHE A 243 2.41 8.21 4.44
C PHE A 243 1.03 7.86 3.92
N ARG A 244 0.03 7.86 4.82
CA ARG A 244 -1.37 7.71 4.49
C ARG A 244 -2.12 9.00 4.80
N ALA A 245 -2.66 9.62 3.77
CA ALA A 245 -3.48 10.82 3.85
C ALA A 245 -4.97 10.43 3.80
N PHE A 246 -5.83 11.23 4.41
CA PHE A 246 -7.28 10.98 4.46
C PHE A 246 -8.01 12.16 3.85
N ILE A 247 -8.96 11.86 2.96
CA ILE A 247 -9.83 12.84 2.32
C ILE A 247 -11.26 12.56 2.76
N TRP A 248 -11.96 13.60 3.17
CA TRP A 248 -13.39 13.53 3.47
C TRP A 248 -14.11 14.74 2.88
N GLY A 249 -15.14 14.49 2.08
CA GLY A 249 -15.89 15.53 1.37
C GLY A 249 -15.01 16.39 0.45
N GLY A 250 -14.03 15.78 -0.22
CA GLY A 250 -13.11 16.48 -1.13
C GLY A 250 -12.09 17.39 -0.42
N LYS A 251 -11.87 17.18 0.89
CA LYS A 251 -10.89 17.93 1.68
C LYS A 251 -9.91 16.96 2.32
N LEU A 252 -8.61 17.26 2.26
CA LEU A 252 -7.59 16.55 3.03
C LEU A 252 -7.73 16.87 4.53
N THR A 253 -7.96 15.85 5.34
CA THR A 253 -8.31 15.99 6.76
C THR A 253 -7.19 15.63 7.72
N CYS A 254 -6.40 14.60 7.41
CA CYS A 254 -5.24 14.24 8.21
C CYS A 254 -4.23 13.38 7.45
N ILE A 255 -3.04 13.22 8.04
CA ILE A 255 -1.95 12.39 7.54
C ILE A 255 -1.42 11.52 8.68
N GLY A 256 -1.16 10.24 8.41
CA GLY A 256 -0.48 9.32 9.31
C GLY A 256 0.73 8.69 8.65
N GLN A 257 1.76 8.37 9.43
CA GLN A 257 2.81 7.44 9.01
C GLN A 257 2.18 6.11 8.54
N TYR A 258 2.51 5.62 7.35
CA TYR A 258 1.93 4.39 6.82
C TYR A 258 2.39 3.17 7.64
N TRP A 259 3.71 3.06 7.83
CA TRP A 259 4.37 2.04 8.64
C TRP A 259 4.27 2.35 10.13
N HIS A 260 3.06 2.59 10.61
CA HIS A 260 2.74 3.14 11.93
C HIS A 260 3.23 2.31 13.13
N PHE A 261 3.60 1.05 12.93
CA PHE A 261 4.18 0.19 13.97
C PHE A 261 5.70 0.38 14.13
N LEU A 262 6.36 1.10 13.21
CA LEU A 262 7.77 1.47 13.31
C LEU A 262 7.92 2.83 14.00
N HIS A 263 8.85 2.92 14.95
CA HIS A 263 9.30 4.22 15.46
C HIS A 263 10.47 4.72 14.63
N LEU A 264 10.25 5.82 13.91
CA LEU A 264 11.21 6.46 12.99
C LEU A 264 11.54 7.87 13.51
N PRO A 265 12.49 8.02 14.45
CA PRO A 265 12.75 9.28 15.13
C PRO A 265 13.16 10.42 14.19
N GLU A 266 13.80 10.09 13.07
CA GLU A 266 14.20 11.04 12.02
C GLU A 266 13.02 11.82 11.42
N LEU A 267 11.81 11.25 11.44
CA LEU A 267 10.62 11.92 10.90
C LEU A 267 10.09 13.02 11.82
N LYS A 268 10.46 13.02 13.11
CA LYS A 268 9.92 13.94 14.11
C LYS A 268 10.19 15.40 13.75
N ASP A 269 11.42 15.68 13.30
CA ASP A 269 11.89 17.04 13.07
C ASP A 269 11.42 17.60 11.71
N ILE A 270 11.10 16.72 10.76
CA ILE A 270 10.63 17.08 9.41
C ILE A 270 9.12 16.90 9.20
N LYS A 271 8.37 16.49 10.23
CA LYS A 271 6.93 16.18 10.11
C LYS A 271 6.09 17.33 9.54
N HIS A 272 6.43 18.58 9.85
CA HIS A 272 5.66 19.74 9.39
C HIS A 272 5.91 19.99 7.90
N GLU A 273 7.12 19.79 7.44
CA GLU A 273 7.48 19.88 6.02
C GLU A 273 6.79 18.78 5.22
N ILE A 274 6.80 17.53 5.71
CA ILE A 274 6.04 16.42 5.11
C ILE A 274 4.55 16.78 4.98
N ALA A 275 3.96 17.30 6.05
CA ALA A 275 2.54 17.68 6.05
C ALA A 275 2.25 18.79 5.04
N GLU A 276 3.08 19.83 5.00
CA GLU A 276 2.93 20.95 4.06
C GLU A 276 3.04 20.48 2.60
N ASP A 277 4.05 19.65 2.29
CA ASP A 277 4.27 19.13 0.95
C ASP A 277 3.12 18.23 0.49
N CYS A 278 2.66 17.32 1.34
CA CYS A 278 1.52 16.45 1.03
C CYS A 278 0.20 17.24 0.87
N CYS A 279 -0.05 18.24 1.72
CA CYS A 279 -1.20 19.13 1.58
C CYS A 279 -1.15 19.90 0.26
N ARG A 280 0.00 20.49 -0.06
CA ARG A 280 0.21 21.22 -1.31
C ARG A 280 0.04 20.31 -2.53
N PHE A 281 0.64 19.11 -2.49
CA PHE A 281 0.50 18.12 -3.54
C PHE A 281 -0.96 17.72 -3.78
N TYR A 282 -1.74 17.51 -2.71
CA TYR A 282 -3.16 17.22 -2.84
C TYR A 282 -3.93 18.37 -3.50
N GLU A 283 -3.81 19.58 -2.96
CA GLU A 283 -4.57 20.75 -3.44
C GLU A 283 -4.19 21.14 -4.88
N ASP A 284 -2.91 21.10 -5.22
CA ASP A 284 -2.41 21.58 -6.51
C ASP A 284 -2.51 20.54 -7.63
N HIS A 285 -2.49 19.24 -7.30
CA HIS A 285 -2.32 18.18 -8.30
C HIS A 285 -3.34 17.05 -8.27
N LEU A 286 -3.99 16.78 -7.13
CA LEU A 286 -4.88 15.62 -7.00
C LEU A 286 -6.36 15.97 -6.94
N LYS A 287 -6.71 17.03 -6.20
CA LYS A 287 -8.08 17.32 -5.75
C LYS A 287 -9.14 17.26 -6.86
N GLU A 288 -8.90 17.95 -7.98
CA GLU A 288 -9.85 18.03 -9.10
C GLU A 288 -9.97 16.73 -9.91
N SER A 289 -8.99 15.82 -9.76
CA SER A 289 -8.91 14.55 -10.49
C SER A 289 -9.30 13.34 -9.63
N MET A 290 -9.65 13.55 -8.36
CA MET A 290 -10.05 12.47 -7.45
C MET A 290 -11.30 11.76 -7.96
N PRO A 291 -11.30 10.41 -8.08
CA PRO A 291 -12.47 9.69 -8.56
C PRO A 291 -13.61 9.68 -7.54
N VAL A 292 -13.29 9.91 -6.25
CA VAL A 292 -14.25 9.86 -5.15
C VAL A 292 -13.96 10.95 -4.10
N PRO A 293 -15.01 11.46 -3.41
CA PRO A 293 -14.85 12.57 -2.46
C PRO A 293 -14.31 12.14 -1.09
N ASN A 294 -14.39 10.85 -0.76
CA ASN A 294 -13.81 10.28 0.45
C ASN A 294 -12.79 9.24 0.01
N ALA A 295 -11.57 9.27 0.54
CA ALA A 295 -10.55 8.29 0.19
C ALA A 295 -9.41 8.29 1.22
N MET A 296 -8.66 7.19 1.24
CA MET A 296 -7.30 7.17 1.77
C MET A 296 -6.32 7.22 0.60
N LEU A 297 -5.34 8.11 0.71
CA LEU A 297 -4.22 8.20 -0.23
C LEU A 297 -2.99 7.61 0.41
N ASP A 298 -2.37 6.62 -0.22
CA ASP A 298 -1.00 6.25 0.10
C ASP A 298 -0.06 7.13 -0.72
N LEU A 299 0.85 7.83 -0.06
CA LEU A 299 1.75 8.83 -0.62
C LEU A 299 3.21 8.46 -0.31
N ALA A 300 4.11 8.69 -1.27
CA ALA A 300 5.54 8.65 -1.05
C ALA A 300 6.09 10.08 -1.01
N TRP A 301 6.62 10.52 0.14
CA TRP A 301 7.37 11.76 0.28
C TRP A 301 8.86 11.45 0.12
N LEU A 302 9.41 11.77 -1.05
CA LEU A 302 10.78 11.45 -1.46
C LEU A 302 11.79 12.56 -1.11
N GLY A 303 11.30 13.64 -0.52
CA GLY A 303 12.05 14.83 -0.13
C GLY A 303 11.23 16.10 -0.31
N PRO A 304 11.78 17.27 0.04
CA PRO A 304 11.08 18.55 -0.01
C PRO A 304 10.44 18.82 -1.38
N GLY A 305 9.12 18.98 -1.39
CA GLY A 305 8.30 19.21 -2.60
C GLY A 305 8.18 18.01 -3.54
N GLN A 306 8.75 16.85 -3.21
CA GLN A 306 8.70 15.64 -4.04
C GLN A 306 7.76 14.62 -3.42
N VAL A 307 6.48 14.68 -3.83
CA VAL A 307 5.45 13.74 -3.39
C VAL A 307 4.93 12.97 -4.60
N LEU A 308 4.73 11.66 -4.44
CA LEU A 308 4.08 10.80 -5.43
C LEU A 308 2.87 10.11 -4.80
N LEU A 309 1.81 9.95 -5.59
CA LEU A 309 0.66 9.12 -5.26
C LEU A 309 1.00 7.64 -5.49
N ILE A 310 0.85 6.80 -4.47
CA ILE A 310 1.02 5.35 -4.55
C ILE A 310 -0.32 4.68 -4.87
N GLU A 311 -1.36 4.95 -4.08
CA GLU A 311 -2.62 4.22 -4.11
C GLU A 311 -3.78 5.11 -3.62
N ILE A 312 -4.96 4.96 -4.22
CA ILE A 312 -6.22 5.50 -3.70
C ILE A 312 -7.01 4.31 -3.18
N ASN A 313 -7.41 4.36 -1.92
CA ASN A 313 -8.25 3.34 -1.29
C ASN A 313 -9.60 3.97 -0.90
N PRO A 314 -10.71 3.22 -0.99
CA PRO A 314 -12.02 3.69 -0.52
C PRO A 314 -11.98 3.99 0.98
N LEU A 315 -12.72 5.02 1.41
CA LEU A 315 -12.85 5.44 2.81
C LEU A 315 -14.33 5.68 3.15
N GLN A 316 -14.93 4.78 3.92
CA GLN A 316 -16.33 4.90 4.32
C GLN A 316 -16.52 4.65 5.81
N GLU A 317 -17.47 5.38 6.38
CA GLU A 317 -17.92 5.19 7.76
C GLU A 317 -18.64 3.85 7.88
N GLY A 318 -18.31 3.06 8.90
CA GLY A 318 -18.97 1.77 9.11
C GLY A 318 -18.49 0.65 8.19
N MET A 319 -17.40 0.82 7.44
CA MET A 319 -16.63 -0.29 6.86
C MET A 319 -15.93 -1.15 7.94
N GLY A 320 -16.55 -1.30 9.12
CA GLY A 320 -16.10 -2.15 10.20
C GLY A 320 -15.64 -3.50 9.67
N ASP A 321 -14.42 -3.87 10.02
CA ASP A 321 -13.69 -5.06 9.57
C ASP A 321 -13.37 -5.20 8.06
N VAL A 322 -13.83 -4.29 7.19
CA VAL A 322 -13.52 -4.32 5.74
C VAL A 322 -12.13 -3.74 5.46
N ALA A 323 -11.12 -4.55 5.79
CA ALA A 323 -9.80 -4.71 5.16
C ALA A 323 -8.82 -3.51 5.01
N VAL A 324 -9.19 -2.26 5.33
CA VAL A 324 -8.25 -1.12 5.16
C VAL A 324 -7.97 -0.43 6.50
N SER A 325 -6.76 -0.68 7.03
CA SER A 325 -6.31 -0.06 8.28
C SER A 325 -6.20 1.46 8.16
N THR A 326 -6.80 2.18 9.10
CA THR A 326 -6.62 3.64 9.25
C THR A 326 -5.32 4.02 9.99
N GLY A 327 -4.46 3.04 10.28
CA GLY A 327 -3.14 3.24 10.86
C GLY A 327 -3.17 3.91 12.23
N LEU A 328 -2.78 5.18 12.29
CA LEU A 328 -2.70 5.98 13.53
C LEU A 328 -4.00 6.68 13.92
N PHE A 329 -5.09 6.42 13.20
CA PHE A 329 -6.42 6.95 13.46
C PHE A 329 -7.39 5.80 13.65
N ASP A 330 -8.41 6.00 14.48
CA ASP A 330 -9.46 5.00 14.77
C ASP A 330 -10.85 5.61 14.52
N PHE A 331 -11.63 5.06 13.58
CA PHE A 331 -12.99 5.56 13.29
C PHE A 331 -13.97 5.35 14.45
N GLU A 332 -13.75 4.35 15.30
CA GLU A 332 -14.59 4.10 16.48
C GLU A 332 -14.29 5.09 17.61
N ASN A 333 -13.09 5.65 17.61
CA ASN A 333 -12.72 6.73 18.50
C ASN A 333 -13.34 8.06 18.05
N LYS A 334 -14.27 8.60 18.85
CA LYS A 334 -14.97 9.87 18.54
C LYS A 334 -14.05 11.05 18.20
N LYS A 335 -12.87 11.15 18.80
CA LYS A 335 -11.92 12.25 18.53
C LYS A 335 -11.26 12.08 17.17
N ASP A 336 -10.81 10.86 16.88
CA ASP A 336 -10.16 10.54 15.62
C ASP A 336 -11.15 10.59 14.46
N LYS A 337 -12.38 10.10 14.65
CA LYS A 337 -13.48 10.29 13.71
C LYS A 337 -13.73 11.75 13.38
N ALA A 338 -13.70 12.64 14.38
CA ALA A 338 -13.85 14.07 14.13
C ALA A 338 -12.71 14.65 13.27
N VAL A 339 -11.48 14.18 13.46
CA VAL A 339 -10.34 14.54 12.61
C VAL A 339 -10.50 13.97 11.21
N LEU A 340 -10.71 12.66 11.08
CA LEU A 340 -10.90 11.94 9.81
C LEU A 340 -11.99 12.56 8.94
N THR A 341 -13.09 13.00 9.55
CA THR A 341 -14.25 13.61 8.85
C THR A 341 -14.18 15.13 8.73
N GLY A 342 -13.06 15.76 9.09
CA GLY A 342 -12.84 17.20 8.95
C GLY A 342 -13.66 18.09 9.90
N LYS A 343 -14.29 17.49 10.93
CA LYS A 343 -15.00 18.19 12.02
C LYS A 343 -14.06 18.76 13.07
N ALA A 344 -12.82 18.28 13.11
CA ALA A 344 -11.71 18.83 13.90
C ALA A 344 -10.61 19.40 12.97
N PRO A 345 -9.69 20.23 13.50
CA PRO A 345 -8.55 20.72 12.73
C PRO A 345 -7.70 19.58 12.16
N PHE A 346 -6.98 19.89 11.08
CA PHE A 346 -6.05 18.96 10.44
C PHE A 346 -5.00 18.45 11.45
N GLU A 347 -4.69 17.15 11.38
CA GLU A 347 -3.64 16.53 12.20
C GLU A 347 -2.66 15.72 11.33
N ILE A 348 -1.38 15.77 11.69
CA ILE A 348 -0.38 14.78 11.26
C ILE A 348 0.04 13.93 12.45
N ARG A 349 0.07 12.60 12.29
CA ARG A 349 0.47 11.64 13.33
C ARG A 349 1.64 10.79 12.87
N LEU A 350 2.63 10.65 13.75
CA LEU A 350 3.79 9.77 13.60
C LEU A 350 3.89 8.89 14.86
N ARG A 351 4.52 7.72 14.75
CA ARG A 351 4.93 6.93 15.91
C ARG A 351 6.20 7.55 16.51
N ILE A 352 6.10 7.99 17.75
CA ILE A 352 7.16 8.74 18.48
C ILE A 352 7.95 7.91 19.48
N GLU A 353 7.50 6.69 19.75
CA GLU A 353 8.09 5.75 20.71
C GLU A 353 7.92 4.34 20.16
N ASP A 354 8.79 3.40 20.52
CA ASP A 354 8.61 2.00 20.17
C ASP A 354 7.39 1.40 20.92
N GLU A 355 6.69 0.44 20.31
CA GLU A 355 5.68 -0.35 21.03
C GLU A 355 6.36 -1.15 22.14
N GLY A 356 6.28 -0.63 23.37
CA GLY A 356 6.82 -1.28 24.55
C GLY A 356 6.02 -2.52 24.94
N GLY A 357 6.52 -3.70 24.57
CA GLY A 357 6.12 -5.00 25.12
C GLY A 357 4.95 -5.73 24.45
N GLU A 358 4.77 -7.01 24.80
CA GLU A 358 3.80 -7.96 24.21
C GLU A 358 2.34 -7.47 24.21
N LYS A 359 1.99 -6.51 25.07
CA LYS A 359 0.62 -5.98 25.21
C LYS A 359 0.31 -4.79 24.30
N GLY A 360 1.30 -4.28 23.55
CA GLY A 360 1.16 -3.07 22.73
C GLY A 360 1.24 -3.30 21.23
N TYR A 361 1.47 -4.54 20.77
CA TYR A 361 1.60 -4.80 19.34
C TYR A 361 0.27 -4.67 18.62
N SER A 362 0.24 -3.83 17.58
CA SER A 362 -0.72 -4.04 16.49
C SER A 362 -0.59 -5.49 15.98
N LYS A 363 -1.67 -6.06 15.45
CA LYS A 363 -1.65 -7.41 14.84
C LYS A 363 -0.49 -7.57 13.84
N MET A 364 -0.23 -6.53 13.04
CA MET A 364 0.88 -6.47 12.10
C MET A 364 2.24 -6.42 12.80
N GLY A 365 2.38 -5.65 13.89
CA GLY A 365 3.60 -5.65 14.70
C GLY A 365 3.89 -7.01 15.35
N TYR A 366 2.86 -7.76 15.76
CA TYR A 366 3.00 -9.12 16.30
C TYR A 366 3.42 -10.12 15.23
N GLU A 367 2.77 -10.11 14.06
CA GLU A 367 3.16 -10.98 12.94
C GLU A 367 4.57 -10.65 12.46
N LEU A 368 4.94 -9.37 12.40
CA LEU A 368 6.29 -8.94 12.10
C LEU A 368 7.30 -9.48 13.11
N LYS A 369 7.02 -9.36 14.41
CA LYS A 369 7.89 -9.92 15.45
C LYS A 369 8.04 -11.43 15.27
N LYS A 370 6.96 -12.16 15.04
CA LYS A 370 6.99 -13.59 14.77
C LYS A 370 7.81 -13.93 13.53
N MET A 371 7.70 -13.15 12.46
CA MET A 371 8.49 -13.34 11.23
C MET A 371 9.98 -13.10 11.46
N ILE A 372 10.34 -12.07 12.24
CA ILE A 372 11.71 -11.79 12.67
C ILE A 372 12.24 -12.92 13.53
N ASP A 373 11.49 -13.34 14.56
CA ASP A 373 11.85 -14.42 15.48
C ASP A 373 12.04 -15.77 14.75
N GLN A 374 11.31 -16.01 13.65
CA GLN A 374 11.50 -17.20 12.80
C GLN A 374 12.61 -17.04 11.74
N ALA A 375 13.06 -15.81 11.52
CA ALA A 375 14.14 -15.51 10.59
C ALA A 375 15.51 -15.65 11.24
N GLU A 376 15.61 -15.32 12.52
CA GLU A 376 16.71 -15.75 13.39
C GLU A 376 16.70 -17.28 13.55
#